data_AF-A0A0V0GXM3-F1
#
_entry.id   AF-A0A0V0GXM3-F1
#
_cell.length_a   1.000
_cell.length_b   1.000
_cell.length_c   1.000
_cell.angle_alpha   90.00
_cell.angle_beta   90.00
_cell.angle_gamma   90.00
#
_symmetry.space_group_name_H-M   'P 1'
#
loop_
_entity.id
_entity.type
_entity.pdbx_description
1 polymer ?
#
loop_
_entity_poly.entity_id
_entity_poly.type
_entity_poly.pdbx_seq_one_letter_code
_entity_poly.pdbx_strand_id
1 'polypeptide(L)'
;MLLWLGHRRQIQDWETEVNWMSQIARRRGGVAKITSCAFAMVVNKLWTARNYIRFKKRPFSSEQIIKDIVLHIHIRGRNNSTWRECLQMLPRYPF
;
A
#
# COMPACT_ATOMS: atom_id res chain seq x y z
N MET A 1 7.01 -6.11 -2.60
CA MET A 1 5.58 -5.80 -2.84
C MET A 1 5.25 -4.33 -3.18
N LEU A 2 6.21 -3.38 -3.16
CA LEU A 2 5.94 -1.93 -3.25
C LEU A 2 6.90 -1.16 -4.18
N LEU A 3 7.38 -1.80 -5.25
CA LEU A 3 8.36 -1.18 -6.17
C LEU A 3 7.83 0.08 -6.87
N TRP A 4 6.51 0.13 -7.09
CA TRP A 4 5.82 1.28 -7.69
C TRP A 4 5.83 2.55 -6.83
N LEU A 5 6.19 2.45 -5.54
CA LEU A 5 6.41 3.61 -4.67
C LEU A 5 7.85 4.17 -4.78
N GLY A 6 8.63 3.71 -5.76
CA GLY A 6 10.01 4.18 -5.99
C GLY A 6 11.07 3.49 -5.14
N HIS A 7 10.71 2.45 -4.38
CA HIS A 7 11.68 1.67 -3.61
C HIS A 7 12.54 0.80 -4.53
N ARG A 8 13.83 1.12 -4.65
CA ARG A 8 14.81 0.29 -5.37
C ARG A 8 15.30 -0.84 -4.47
N ARG A 9 14.55 -1.94 -4.39
CA ARG A 9 14.96 -3.16 -3.68
C ARG A 9 14.44 -4.42 -4.36
N GLN A 10 15.09 -5.55 -4.14
CA GLN A 10 14.56 -6.85 -4.52
C GLN A 10 13.49 -7.30 -3.51
N ILE A 11 12.43 -7.93 -4.01
CA ILE A 11 11.40 -8.52 -3.15
C ILE A 11 11.99 -9.80 -2.54
N GLN A 12 11.91 -9.92 -1.22
CA GLN A 12 12.40 -11.07 -0.45
C GLN A 12 11.22 -11.86 0.14
N ASP A 13 11.54 -12.86 0.97
CA ASP A 13 10.55 -13.64 1.69
C ASP A 13 9.71 -12.76 2.65
N TRP A 14 8.60 -13.34 3.12
CA TRP A 14 7.63 -12.62 3.93
C TRP A 14 8.22 -12.03 5.22
N GLU A 15 9.05 -12.79 5.93
CA GLU A 15 9.64 -12.34 7.20
C GLU A 15 10.56 -11.15 6.97
N THR A 16 11.37 -11.21 5.91
CA THR A 16 12.24 -10.11 5.51
C THR A 16 11.46 -8.85 5.10
N GLU A 17 10.36 -9.00 4.35
CA GLU A 17 9.49 -7.87 3.98
C GLU A 17 8.84 -7.20 5.21
N VAL A 18 8.37 -8.00 6.17
CA VAL A 18 7.75 -7.51 7.41
C VAL A 18 8.76 -6.80 8.31
N ASN A 19 9.97 -7.35 8.45
CA ASN A 19 11.04 -6.74 9.21
C ASN A 19 11.45 -5.38 8.61
N TRP A 20 11.62 -5.33 7.29
CA TRP A 20 11.90 -4.08 6.57
C TRP A 20 10.79 -3.04 6.79
N MET A 21 9.51 -3.45 6.68
CA MET A 21 8.40 -2.53 6.90
C MET A 21 8.28 -2.05 8.34
N SER A 22 8.63 -2.90 9.30
CA SER A 22 8.67 -2.54 10.72
C SER A 22 9.73 -1.46 10.98
N GLN A 23 10.86 -1.51 10.28
CA GLN A 23 11.88 -0.45 10.34
C GLN A 23 11.40 0.85 9.66
N ILE A 24 10.71 0.76 8.52
CA ILE A 24 10.15 1.94 7.84
C ILE A 24 9.07 2.62 8.68
N ALA A 25 8.18 1.85 9.31
CA ALA A 25 7.09 2.38 10.12
C ALA A 25 7.57 3.24 11.31
N ARG A 26 8.80 3.02 11.78
CA ARG A 26 9.43 3.83 12.84
C ARG A 26 9.92 5.20 12.35
N ARG A 27 10.04 5.41 11.03
CA ARG A 27 10.52 6.68 10.45
C ARG A 27 9.39 7.71 10.37
N ARG A 28 9.71 8.99 10.57
CA ARG A 28 8.71 10.08 10.64
C ARG A 28 8.38 10.76 9.29
N GLY A 29 9.10 10.43 8.22
CA GLY A 29 8.95 11.07 6.90
C GLY A 29 7.66 10.69 6.14
N GLY A 30 7.20 11.57 5.26
CA GLY A 30 5.98 11.36 4.45
C GLY A 30 6.01 10.06 3.64
N VAL A 31 7.14 9.79 2.97
CA VAL A 31 7.37 8.53 2.21
C VAL A 31 7.23 7.30 3.12
N ALA A 32 7.76 7.34 4.34
CA ALA A 32 7.66 6.22 5.27
C ALA A 32 6.21 5.96 5.68
N LYS A 33 5.46 7.02 6.02
CA LYS A 33 4.05 6.92 6.39
C LYS A 33 3.18 6.40 5.23
N ILE A 34 3.41 6.87 4.00
CA ILE A 34 2.72 6.39 2.80
C ILE A 34 3.05 4.93 2.55
N THR A 35 4.33 4.56 2.64
CA THR A 35 4.79 3.17 2.43
C THR A 35 4.16 2.23 3.45
N SER A 36 4.16 2.59 4.74
CA SER A 36 3.49 1.81 5.80
C SER A 36 1.99 1.68 5.58
N CYS A 37 1.32 2.77 5.17
CA CYS A 37 -0.11 2.72 4.85
C CYS A 37 -0.39 1.79 3.66
N ALA A 38 0.39 1.91 2.59
CA ALA A 38 0.26 1.06 1.41
C ALA A 38 0.46 -0.42 1.77
N PHE A 39 1.49 -0.74 2.57
CA PHE A 39 1.76 -2.10 3.00
C PHE A 39 0.61 -2.69 3.82
N ALA A 40 0.12 -1.96 4.83
CA ALA A 40 -1.00 -2.41 5.66
C ALA A 40 -2.24 -2.71 4.81
N MET A 41 -2.50 -1.89 3.79
CA MET A 41 -3.60 -2.12 2.87
C MET A 41 -3.41 -3.34 1.97
N VAL A 42 -2.20 -3.56 1.43
CA VAL A 42 -1.90 -4.76 0.64
C VAL A 42 -2.17 -6.01 1.47
N VAL A 43 -1.70 -6.05 2.72
CA VAL A 43 -1.93 -7.17 3.64
C VAL A 43 -3.43 -7.38 3.87
N ASN A 44 -4.17 -6.30 4.17
CA ASN A 44 -5.62 -6.38 4.38
C ASN A 44 -6.37 -6.89 3.14
N LYS A 45 -6.03 -6.39 1.95
CA LYS A 45 -6.66 -6.79 0.69
C LYS A 45 -6.30 -8.23 0.32
N LEU A 46 -5.06 -8.67 0.54
CA LEU A 46 -4.65 -10.05 0.32
C LEU A 46 -5.36 -11.02 1.28
N TRP A 47 -5.46 -10.66 2.56
CA TRP A 47 -6.23 -11.42 3.54
C TRP A 47 -7.70 -11.55 3.12
N THR A 48 -8.31 -10.43 2.70
CA THR A 48 -9.68 -10.40 2.18
C THR A 48 -9.82 -11.27 0.94
N ALA A 49 -8.90 -11.19 -0.02
CA ALA A 49 -8.89 -12.01 -1.22
C ALA A 49 -8.89 -13.50 -0.91
N ARG A 50 -8.01 -13.93 0.00
CA ARG A 50 -7.91 -15.34 0.44
C ARG A 50 -9.22 -15.82 1.05
N ASN A 51 -9.86 -14.99 1.88
CA ASN A 51 -11.16 -15.30 2.45
C ASN A 51 -12.26 -15.37 1.39
N TYR A 52 -12.28 -14.45 0.41
CA TYR A 52 -13.25 -14.49 -0.68
C TYR A 52 -13.11 -15.73 -1.56
N ILE A 53 -11.88 -16.13 -1.89
CA ILE A 53 -11.61 -17.36 -2.65
C ILE A 53 -12.14 -18.57 -1.87
N ARG A 54 -11.82 -18.66 -0.58
CA ARG A 54 -12.19 -19.80 0.27
C ARG A 54 -13.69 -19.91 0.51
N PHE A 55 -14.38 -18.79 0.75
CA PHE A 55 -15.77 -18.80 1.25
C PHE A 55 -16.80 -18.31 0.25
N LYS A 56 -16.41 -17.51 -0.76
CA LYS A 56 -17.34 -16.86 -1.70
C LYS A 56 -17.13 -17.30 -3.15
N LYS A 57 -16.04 -18.04 -3.46
CA LYS A 57 -15.67 -18.50 -4.83
C LYS A 57 -15.71 -17.40 -5.89
N ARG A 58 -15.44 -16.14 -5.51
CA ARG A 58 -15.44 -15.00 -6.44
C ARG A 58 -14.03 -14.72 -6.95
N PRO A 59 -13.89 -14.31 -8.22
CA PRO A 59 -12.61 -13.89 -8.78
C PRO A 59 -12.13 -12.59 -8.12
N PHE A 60 -10.81 -12.38 -8.19
CA PHE A 60 -10.12 -11.26 -7.56
C PHE A 60 -9.29 -10.52 -8.60
N SER A 61 -9.35 -9.18 -8.61
CA SER A 61 -8.61 -8.33 -9.55
C SER A 61 -7.50 -7.57 -8.82
N SER A 62 -6.26 -7.77 -9.26
CA SER A 62 -5.08 -7.05 -8.76
C SER A 62 -5.15 -5.55 -9.05
N GLU A 63 -5.71 -5.17 -10.21
CA GLU A 63 -5.92 -3.76 -10.57
C GLU A 63 -6.88 -3.06 -9.62
N GLN A 64 -7.94 -3.75 -9.19
CA GLN A 64 -8.89 -3.19 -8.23
C GLN A 64 -8.22 -2.93 -6.87
N ILE A 65 -7.34 -3.83 -6.40
CA ILE A 65 -6.57 -3.60 -5.17
C ILE A 65 -5.71 -2.35 -5.30
N ILE A 66 -4.99 -2.22 -6.42
CA ILE A 66 -4.06 -1.10 -6.62
C ILE A 66 -4.85 0.21 -6.61
N LYS A 67 -5.98 0.27 -7.31
CA LYS A 67 -6.89 1.42 -7.29
C LYS A 67 -7.37 1.73 -5.87
N ASP A 68 -7.85 0.73 -5.14
CA ASP A 68 -8.34 0.91 -3.77
C ASP A 68 -7.23 1.44 -2.83
N ILE A 69 -5.99 0.93 -2.98
CA ILE A 69 -4.81 1.38 -2.23
C ILE A 69 -4.52 2.84 -2.51
N VAL A 70 -4.40 3.20 -3.79
CA VAL A 70 -4.08 4.56 -4.21
C VAL A 70 -5.17 5.54 -3.74
N LEU A 71 -6.45 5.17 -3.88
CA LEU A 71 -7.57 5.99 -3.46
C LEU A 71 -7.57 6.23 -1.94
N HIS A 72 -7.34 5.18 -1.15
CA HIS A 72 -7.28 5.31 0.31
C HIS A 72 -6.08 6.14 0.78
N ILE A 73 -4.92 5.99 0.14
CA ILE A 73 -3.73 6.82 0.42
C ILE A 73 -4.04 8.30 0.14
N HIS A 74 -4.70 8.61 -0.98
CA HIS A 74 -5.11 9.99 -1.30
C HIS A 74 -6.12 10.55 -0.29
N ILE A 75 -7.15 9.77 0.08
CA ILE A 75 -8.14 10.19 1.08
C ILE A 75 -7.47 10.48 2.42
N ARG A 76 -6.61 9.57 2.90
CA ARG A 76 -5.93 9.69 4.19
C ARG A 76 -4.86 10.80 4.20
N GLY A 77 -4.22 11.02 3.05
CA GLY A 77 -3.16 12.01 2.89
C GLY A 77 -3.67 13.43 2.59
N ARG A 78 -4.95 13.61 2.23
CA ARG A 78 -5.53 14.91 1.80
C ARG A 78 -5.25 16.06 2.77
N ASN A 79 -5.31 15.81 4.08
CA ASN A 79 -5.11 16.82 5.12
C ASN A 79 -3.71 16.80 5.72
N ASN A 80 -2.77 16.05 5.14
CA ASN A 80 -1.42 15.89 5.66
C ASN A 80 -0.41 16.63 4.77
N SER A 81 0.05 17.80 5.23
CA SER A 81 1.03 18.63 4.50
C SER A 81 2.33 17.88 4.18
N THR A 82 2.77 16.98 5.05
CA THR A 82 3.99 16.17 4.82
C THR A 82 3.83 15.09 3.75
N TRP A 83 2.59 14.78 3.32
CA TRP A 83 2.31 13.80 2.28
C TRP A 83 2.10 14.45 0.92
N ARG A 84 1.90 15.78 0.88
CA ARG A 84 1.41 16.50 -0.29
C ARG A 84 2.28 16.30 -1.54
N GLU A 85 3.60 16.41 -1.40
CA GLU A 85 4.56 16.18 -2.50
C GLU A 85 4.59 14.72 -2.93
N CYS A 86 4.58 13.79 -1.96
CA CYS A 86 4.60 12.36 -2.25
C CYS A 86 3.31 11.88 -2.93
N LEU A 87 2.15 12.46 -2.61
CA LEU A 87 0.88 12.16 -3.27
C LEU A 87 0.85 12.61 -4.73
N GLN A 88 1.62 13.63 -5.11
CA GLN A 88 1.72 14.05 -6.51
C GLN A 88 2.42 13.02 -7.39
N MET A 89 3.24 12.13 -6.80
CA MET A 89 3.92 11.05 -7.51
C MET A 89 3.03 9.83 -7.74
N LEU A 90 1.84 9.79 -7.14
CA LEU A 90 0.89 8.68 -7.29
C LEU A 90 -0.14 8.96 -8.39
N PRO A 91 -0.63 7.92 -9.09
CA PRO A 91 -1.74 8.08 -10.02
C PRO A 91 -2.94 8.74 -9.33
N ARG A 92 -3.62 9.66 -10.02
CA ARG A 92 -4.88 10.22 -9.53
C ARG A 92 -6.03 9.49 -10.22
N TYR A 93 -6.95 8.98 -9.42
CA TYR A 93 -8.22 8.45 -9.89
C TYR A 93 -9.33 9.46 -9.54
N PRO A 94 -10.34 9.65 -10.41
CA PRO A 94 -11.51 10.46 -10.05
C PRO A 94 -12.20 9.84 -8.84
N PHE A 95 -12.64 10.70 -7.93
CA PHE A 95 -13.37 10.34 -6.72
C PHE A 95 -14.86 10.24 -7.01
#